data_AF-A0A7C4K420-F1
#
_entry.id   AF-A0A7C4K420-F1
#
_cell.length_a   1.000
_cell.length_b   1.000
_cell.length_c   1.000
_cell.angle_alpha   90.00
_cell.angle_beta   90.00
_cell.angle_gamma   90.00
#
_symmetry.space_group_name_H-M   'P 1'
#
loop_
_entity.id
_entity.type
_entity.pdbx_description
1 polymer ?
#
loop_
_entity_poly.entity_id
_entity_poly.type
_entity_poly.pdbx_seq_one_letter_code
_entity_poly.pdbx_strand_id
1 'polypeptide(L)'
;MQSTLEDYPLLIAQEGPLKGQRWVLSHTLILGRDTSCDVVIPDRQVSRYHARLTPTADGVLLEDLDSKNGTHCNGAALKSSVILRDGDVIQIALAQEFAFLTSDATMPLSEQGGHLGRLMLDVHSRRVWINQQLLTPPLSVQQFRLLWVLYERQGQVVSRSDLVAAIWGDEQALGVSDQALDALIRRLRDRLAVLDPTHQYIDTVRGHGVRLDNPPA
;
A
#
# COMPACT_ATOMS: atom_id res chain seq x y z
N MET A 1 -9.73 -24.99 -12.07
CA MET A 1 -8.72 -23.95 -12.39
C MET A 1 -9.43 -22.62 -12.26
N GLN A 2 -9.46 -22.06 -11.06
CA GLN A 2 -10.09 -20.78 -10.75
C GLN A 2 -8.94 -19.76 -10.69
N SER A 3 -8.83 -18.89 -11.69
CA SER A 3 -8.00 -17.69 -11.56
C SER A 3 -8.71 -16.74 -10.60
N THR A 4 -8.27 -16.70 -9.34
CA THR A 4 -8.83 -15.81 -8.34
C THR A 4 -8.48 -14.37 -8.69
N LEU A 5 -9.44 -13.45 -8.50
CA LEU A 5 -9.32 -12.01 -8.73
C LEU A 5 -8.32 -11.32 -7.77
N GLU A 6 -7.52 -12.10 -7.03
CA GLU A 6 -6.79 -11.70 -5.82
C GLU A 6 -5.35 -11.23 -6.10
N ASP A 7 -4.83 -11.38 -7.33
CA ASP A 7 -3.43 -11.06 -7.66
C ASP A 7 -3.24 -9.85 -8.59
N TYR A 8 -4.32 -9.17 -8.99
CA TYR A 8 -4.25 -8.11 -10.01
C TYR A 8 -4.80 -6.77 -9.51
N PRO A 9 -4.13 -5.63 -9.73
CA PRO A 9 -4.66 -4.32 -9.37
C PRO A 9 -6.07 -4.08 -9.91
N LEU A 10 -6.85 -3.31 -9.15
CA LEU A 10 -8.23 -2.96 -9.43
C LEU A 10 -8.35 -1.49 -9.78
N LEU A 11 -9.13 -1.22 -10.82
CA LEU A 11 -9.67 0.10 -11.11
C LEU A 11 -11.13 0.13 -10.65
N ILE A 12 -11.51 1.07 -9.79
CA ILE A 12 -12.86 1.17 -9.22
C ILE A 12 -13.46 2.52 -9.57
N ALA A 13 -14.60 2.53 -10.25
CA ALA A 13 -15.32 3.77 -10.54
C ALA A 13 -15.98 4.31 -9.25
N GLN A 14 -15.54 5.47 -8.77
CA GLN A 14 -16.07 6.12 -7.57
C GLN A 14 -17.23 7.07 -7.89
N GLU A 15 -17.07 7.89 -8.93
CA GLU A 15 -18.08 8.86 -9.38
C GLU A 15 -18.21 8.86 -10.91
N GLY A 16 -19.33 9.35 -11.43
CA GLY A 16 -19.62 9.39 -12.87
C GLY A 16 -20.48 8.23 -13.38
N PRO A 17 -20.65 8.08 -14.70
CA PRO A 17 -21.59 7.14 -15.31
C PRO A 17 -21.30 5.67 -14.99
N LEU A 18 -20.07 5.34 -14.60
CA LEU A 18 -19.67 3.96 -14.30
C LEU A 18 -19.63 3.64 -12.81
N LYS A 19 -20.09 4.54 -11.94
CA LYS A 19 -20.02 4.41 -10.47
C LYS A 19 -20.38 3.00 -9.97
N GLY A 20 -19.50 2.44 -9.15
CA GLY A 20 -19.65 1.11 -8.55
C GLY A 20 -19.10 -0.05 -9.39
N GLN A 21 -18.76 0.19 -10.66
CA GLN A 21 -18.10 -0.80 -11.51
C GLN A 21 -16.61 -0.94 -11.17
N ARG A 22 -16.05 -2.09 -11.53
CA ARG A 22 -14.69 -2.49 -11.20
C ARG A 22 -14.06 -3.23 -12.37
N TRP A 23 -12.78 -2.98 -12.61
CA TRP A 23 -11.98 -3.67 -13.62
C TRP A 23 -10.71 -4.21 -13.00
N VAL A 24 -10.31 -5.38 -13.49
CA VAL A 24 -9.04 -6.01 -13.15
C VAL A 24 -8.00 -5.60 -14.17
N LEU A 25 -6.84 -5.16 -13.70
CA LEU A 25 -5.72 -4.72 -14.53
C LEU A 25 -4.76 -5.88 -14.81
N SER A 26 -5.26 -6.94 -15.47
CA SER A 26 -4.45 -8.10 -15.89
C SER A 26 -3.77 -7.92 -17.24
N HIS A 27 -4.17 -6.90 -18.00
CA HIS A 27 -3.65 -6.52 -19.30
C HIS A 27 -3.85 -5.00 -19.49
N THR A 28 -3.34 -4.46 -20.60
CA THR A 28 -3.55 -3.06 -20.96
C THR A 28 -5.05 -2.78 -21.14
N LEU A 29 -5.56 -1.76 -20.45
CA LEU A 29 -6.92 -1.25 -20.62
C LEU A 29 -6.90 0.11 -21.31
N ILE A 30 -7.76 0.26 -22.31
CA ILE A 30 -8.05 1.53 -22.97
C ILE A 30 -9.36 2.09 -22.42
N LEU A 31 -9.30 3.34 -21.95
CA LEU A 31 -10.43 4.09 -21.43
C LEU A 31 -10.85 5.14 -22.45
N GLY A 32 -12.14 5.23 -22.73
CA GLY A 32 -12.65 6.20 -23.68
C GLY A 32 -14.14 6.10 -23.92
N ARG A 33 -14.70 7.01 -24.70
CA ARG A 33 -16.12 6.99 -25.07
C ARG A 33 -16.42 6.00 -26.20
N ASP A 34 -15.41 5.62 -26.98
CA ASP A 34 -15.64 4.68 -28.08
C ASP A 34 -16.03 3.30 -27.54
N THR A 35 -16.94 2.63 -28.24
CA THR A 35 -17.43 1.30 -27.86
C THR A 35 -16.38 0.22 -28.04
N SER A 36 -15.28 0.50 -28.73
CA SER A 36 -14.14 -0.41 -28.87
C SER A 36 -13.17 -0.37 -27.68
N CYS A 37 -13.37 0.52 -26.70
CA CYS A 37 -12.54 0.60 -25.51
C CYS A 37 -12.88 -0.51 -24.50
N ASP A 38 -11.90 -0.92 -23.69
CA ASP A 38 -12.11 -1.89 -22.61
C ASP A 38 -12.97 -1.30 -21.49
N VAL A 39 -12.79 0.00 -21.23
CA VAL A 39 -13.62 0.78 -20.30
C VAL A 39 -14.33 1.88 -21.07
N VAL A 40 -15.59 1.62 -21.39
CA VAL A 40 -16.43 2.55 -22.16
C VAL A 40 -17.10 3.55 -21.22
N ILE A 41 -16.73 4.83 -21.34
CA ILE A 41 -17.27 5.94 -20.55
C ILE A 41 -18.21 6.75 -21.46
N PRO A 42 -19.55 6.59 -21.37
CA PRO A 42 -20.51 7.14 -22.34
C PRO A 42 -20.79 8.65 -22.11
N ASP A 43 -19.75 9.49 -22.08
CA ASP A 43 -19.86 10.94 -21.84
C ASP A 43 -19.17 11.76 -22.93
N ARG A 44 -19.86 12.78 -23.45
CA ARG A 44 -19.40 13.60 -24.59
C ARG A 44 -18.11 14.38 -24.31
N GLN A 45 -17.77 14.60 -23.04
CA GLN A 45 -16.53 15.23 -22.59
C GLN A 45 -15.35 14.25 -22.64
N VAL A 46 -15.59 12.95 -22.77
CA VAL A 46 -14.56 11.94 -22.90
C VAL A 46 -14.20 11.72 -24.38
N SER A 47 -12.90 11.65 -24.64
CA SER A 47 -12.35 11.38 -25.98
C SER A 47 -12.68 9.95 -26.40
N ARG A 48 -12.66 9.66 -27.71
CA ARG A 48 -12.91 8.30 -28.22
C ARG A 48 -11.95 7.29 -27.60
N TYR A 49 -10.66 7.62 -27.61
CA TYR A 49 -9.59 6.99 -26.85
C TYR A 49 -9.01 8.10 -25.98
N HIS A 50 -9.09 7.96 -24.66
CA HIS A 50 -8.80 9.07 -23.74
C HIS A 50 -7.57 8.78 -22.90
N ALA A 51 -7.53 7.62 -22.26
CA ALA A 51 -6.40 7.22 -21.44
C ALA A 51 -6.09 5.73 -21.63
N ARG A 52 -4.87 5.35 -21.29
CA ARG A 52 -4.40 3.97 -21.29
C ARG A 52 -3.80 3.64 -19.93
N LEU A 53 -4.17 2.47 -19.42
CA LEU A 53 -3.55 1.85 -18.26
C LEU A 53 -2.78 0.63 -18.73
N THR A 54 -1.47 0.62 -18.55
CA THR A 54 -0.59 -0.48 -18.98
C THR A 54 0.07 -1.10 -17.75
N PRO A 55 -0.24 -2.35 -17.40
CA PRO A 55 0.57 -3.09 -16.43
C PRO A 55 2.00 -3.25 -16.96
N THR A 56 2.99 -2.85 -16.17
CA THR A 56 4.43 -3.02 -16.42
C THR A 56 5.09 -3.72 -15.23
N ALA A 57 6.39 -4.02 -15.34
CA ALA A 57 7.16 -4.57 -14.22
C ALA A 57 7.22 -3.60 -13.02
N ASP A 58 7.22 -2.29 -13.29
CA ASP A 58 7.35 -1.22 -12.28
C ASP A 58 6.01 -0.79 -11.66
N GLY A 59 4.88 -1.38 -12.07
CA GLY A 59 3.54 -1.02 -11.62
C GLY A 59 2.56 -0.80 -12.77
N VAL A 60 1.51 0.00 -12.56
CA VAL A 60 0.56 0.34 -13.63
C VAL A 60 0.85 1.74 -14.14
N LEU A 61 1.24 1.84 -15.41
CA LEU A 61 1.48 3.10 -16.11
C LEU A 61 0.16 3.70 -16.59
N LEU A 62 -0.15 4.93 -16.17
CA LEU A 62 -1.23 5.75 -16.69
C LEU A 62 -0.70 6.71 -17.74
N GLU A 63 -1.33 6.72 -18.90
CA GLU A 63 -1.01 7.57 -20.05
C GLU A 63 -2.27 8.28 -20.54
N ASP A 64 -2.17 9.58 -20.82
CA ASP A 64 -3.19 10.32 -21.58
C ASP A 64 -2.92 10.17 -23.09
N LEU A 65 -3.96 9.86 -23.86
CA LEU A 65 -3.87 9.60 -25.30
C LEU A 65 -4.21 10.85 -26.13
N ASP A 66 -3.60 11.99 -25.79
CA ASP A 66 -3.84 13.31 -26.39
C ASP A 66 -5.34 13.70 -26.31
N SER A 67 -5.88 13.59 -25.11
CA SER A 67 -7.30 13.77 -24.88
C SER A 67 -7.70 15.25 -24.83
N LYS A 68 -8.94 15.56 -25.23
CA LYS A 68 -9.39 16.97 -25.35
C LYS A 68 -9.46 17.68 -23.99
N ASN A 69 -9.90 16.98 -22.95
CA ASN A 69 -10.15 17.54 -21.63
C ASN A 69 -9.13 17.08 -20.58
N GLY A 70 -8.13 16.30 -20.99
CA GLY A 70 -7.07 15.81 -20.14
C GLY A 70 -7.49 14.69 -19.18
N THR A 71 -6.48 13.98 -18.71
CA THR A 71 -6.52 13.05 -17.60
C THR A 71 -5.81 13.66 -16.40
N HIS A 72 -6.39 13.58 -15.21
CA HIS A 72 -5.77 14.04 -13.96
C HIS A 72 -5.52 12.86 -13.01
N CYS A 73 -4.44 12.90 -12.25
CA CYS A 73 -4.15 11.98 -11.15
C CYS A 73 -3.98 12.78 -9.86
N ASN A 74 -4.72 12.41 -8.81
CA ASN A 74 -4.77 13.10 -7.51
C ASN A 74 -5.02 14.62 -7.65
N GLY A 75 -5.90 14.99 -8.58
CA GLY A 75 -6.25 16.39 -8.87
C GLY A 75 -5.26 17.17 -9.74
N ALA A 76 -4.09 16.60 -10.06
CA ALA A 76 -3.10 17.22 -10.93
C ALA A 76 -3.22 16.71 -12.37
N ALA A 77 -3.24 17.61 -13.35
CA ALA A 77 -3.26 17.24 -14.77
C ALA A 77 -1.98 16.50 -15.18
N LEU A 78 -2.13 15.39 -15.92
CA LEU A 78 -1.00 14.65 -16.45
C LEU A 78 -0.27 15.47 -17.50
N LYS A 79 1.04 15.66 -17.30
CA LYS A 79 1.95 16.24 -18.29
C LYS A 79 2.73 15.18 -19.06
N SER A 80 2.88 14.01 -18.45
CA SER A 80 3.55 12.83 -18.97
C SER A 80 2.90 11.60 -18.37
N SER A 81 3.27 10.42 -18.87
CA SER A 81 2.90 9.15 -18.25
C SER A 81 3.39 9.05 -16.81
N VAL A 82 2.61 8.43 -15.93
CA VAL A 82 2.94 8.25 -14.50
C VAL A 82 2.67 6.82 -14.05
N ILE A 83 3.51 6.30 -13.15
CA ILE A 83 3.23 5.02 -12.46
C ILE A 83 2.26 5.30 -11.32
N LEU A 84 1.14 4.59 -11.31
CA LEU A 84 0.11 4.71 -10.28
C LEU A 84 0.52 4.03 -8.98
N ARG A 85 0.07 4.61 -7.87
CA ARG A 85 0.24 4.10 -6.50
C ARG A 85 -1.11 3.71 -5.91
N ASP A 86 -1.09 2.77 -4.98
CA ASP A 86 -2.30 2.35 -4.28
C ASP A 86 -3.05 3.56 -3.66
N GLY A 87 -4.35 3.63 -3.92
CA GLY A 87 -5.21 4.72 -3.50
C GLY A 87 -5.23 5.93 -4.42
N ASP A 88 -4.45 5.96 -5.51
CA ASP A 88 -4.46 7.07 -6.46
C ASP A 88 -5.85 7.26 -7.07
N VAL A 89 -6.27 8.53 -7.17
CA VAL A 89 -7.53 8.93 -7.78
C VAL A 89 -7.27 9.41 -9.20
N ILE A 90 -7.91 8.78 -10.18
CA ILE A 90 -7.79 9.06 -11.60
C ILE A 90 -9.07 9.71 -12.08
N GLN A 91 -8.97 10.95 -12.57
CA GLN A 91 -10.08 11.70 -13.10
C GLN A 91 -9.95 11.79 -14.63
N ILE A 92 -10.98 11.31 -15.32
CA ILE A 92 -11.10 11.31 -16.78
C ILE A 92 -12.05 12.43 -17.19
N ALA A 93 -11.51 13.45 -17.87
CA ALA A 93 -12.21 14.72 -18.11
C ALA A 93 -12.86 15.25 -16.81
N LEU A 94 -14.04 15.88 -16.90
CA LEU A 94 -14.87 16.23 -15.74
C LEU A 94 -16.01 15.23 -15.51
N ALA A 95 -15.92 14.03 -16.10
CA ALA A 95 -17.06 13.14 -16.25
C ALA A 95 -16.98 11.87 -15.40
N GLN A 96 -15.78 11.32 -15.18
CA GLN A 96 -15.62 10.02 -14.57
C GLN A 96 -14.40 10.00 -13.64
N GLU A 97 -14.60 9.52 -12.42
CA GLU A 97 -13.56 9.37 -11.40
C GLU A 97 -13.36 7.89 -11.07
N PHE A 98 -12.11 7.46 -10.96
CA PHE A 98 -11.71 6.14 -10.54
C PHE A 98 -10.75 6.20 -9.36
N ALA A 99 -10.78 5.19 -8.51
CA ALA A 99 -9.69 4.87 -7.60
C ALA A 99 -8.92 3.66 -8.14
N PHE A 100 -7.60 3.75 -8.11
CA PHE A 100 -6.70 2.64 -8.36
C PHE A 100 -6.33 1.99 -7.04
N LEU A 101 -6.54 0.68 -6.93
CA LEU A 101 -6.13 -0.12 -5.78
C LEU A 101 -5.23 -1.25 -6.27
N THR A 102 -4.12 -1.52 -5.60
CA THR A 102 -3.37 -2.76 -5.86
C THR A 102 -4.08 -3.92 -5.15
N SER A 103 -4.26 -5.08 -5.79
CA SER A 103 -4.77 -6.25 -5.06
C SER A 103 -3.77 -6.75 -4.01
N ASP A 104 -2.51 -6.32 -4.14
CA ASP A 104 -1.51 -6.47 -3.11
C ASP A 104 -1.59 -5.35 -2.06
N ALA A 105 -2.23 -5.65 -0.94
CA ALA A 105 -1.73 -5.24 0.38
C ALA A 105 -0.46 -6.04 0.77
N THR A 106 0.39 -6.33 -0.22
CA THR A 106 1.50 -7.29 -0.14
C THR A 106 2.74 -6.64 -0.75
N MET A 107 3.29 -5.70 0.02
CA MET A 107 4.63 -5.13 -0.09
C MET A 107 5.01 -4.34 -1.36
N PRO A 108 5.85 -3.29 -1.20
CA PRO A 108 6.45 -2.63 -2.35
C PRO A 108 7.41 -3.59 -3.05
N LEU A 109 7.18 -3.84 -4.33
CA LEU A 109 8.19 -4.34 -5.25
C LEU A 109 9.21 -3.22 -5.49
N SER A 110 10.23 -3.13 -4.64
CA SER A 110 11.51 -2.59 -5.11
C SER A 110 12.24 -3.73 -5.79
N GLU A 111 12.33 -3.65 -7.12
CA GLU A 111 13.23 -4.46 -7.94
C GLU A 111 14.68 -4.24 -7.48
N GLN A 112 15.11 -4.93 -6.42
CA GLN A 112 16.47 -5.43 -6.17
C GLN A 112 16.38 -6.45 -5.03
N GLY A 113 16.17 -7.73 -5.38
CA GLY A 113 16.54 -8.92 -4.60
C GLY A 113 16.52 -8.80 -3.06
N GLY A 114 15.35 -8.61 -2.46
CA GLY A 114 15.12 -8.82 -1.03
C GLY A 114 13.95 -9.76 -0.89
N HIS A 115 14.18 -10.97 -0.40
CA HIS A 115 13.11 -11.93 -0.13
C HIS A 115 11.97 -11.25 0.64
N LEU A 116 10.73 -11.34 0.15
CA LEU A 116 9.55 -10.93 0.90
C LEU A 116 9.64 -11.60 2.28
N GLY A 117 9.80 -10.78 3.33
CA GLY A 117 9.95 -11.30 4.68
C GLY A 117 8.64 -11.94 5.14
N ARG A 118 8.71 -12.89 6.07
CA ARG A 118 7.54 -13.57 6.64
C ARG A 118 6.50 -12.62 7.20
N LEU A 119 6.94 -11.48 7.75
CA LEU A 119 6.11 -10.41 8.26
C LEU A 119 5.90 -9.33 7.20
N MET A 120 4.64 -8.96 6.94
CA MET A 120 4.25 -7.93 5.99
C MET A 120 3.33 -6.90 6.65
N LEU A 121 3.40 -5.65 6.22
CA LEU A 121 2.56 -4.54 6.71
C LEU A 121 1.80 -3.86 5.59
N ASP A 122 0.55 -3.52 5.85
CA ASP A 122 -0.21 -2.53 5.10
C ASP A 122 -0.42 -1.30 5.99
N VAL A 123 0.15 -0.18 5.57
CA VAL A 123 0.15 1.10 6.29
C VAL A 123 -1.22 1.77 6.28
N HIS A 124 -1.91 1.66 5.14
CA HIS A 124 -3.17 2.34 4.88
C HIS A 124 -4.28 1.68 5.68
N SER A 125 -4.32 0.35 5.71
CA SER A 125 -5.30 -0.42 6.49
C SER A 125 -4.83 -0.81 7.90
N ARG A 126 -3.57 -0.52 8.25
CA ARG A 126 -2.90 -0.91 9.51
C ARG A 126 -2.99 -2.41 9.81
N ARG A 127 -2.87 -3.21 8.76
CA ARG A 127 -2.92 -4.67 8.84
C ARG A 127 -1.52 -5.25 8.83
N VAL A 128 -1.39 -6.41 9.45
CA VAL A 128 -0.13 -7.13 9.62
C VAL A 128 -0.38 -8.58 9.22
N TRP A 129 0.47 -9.10 8.34
CA TRP A 129 0.46 -10.51 7.97
C TRP A 129 1.74 -11.16 8.46
N ILE A 130 1.64 -12.42 8.90
CA ILE A 130 2.79 -13.28 9.18
C ILE A 130 2.54 -14.61 8.47
N ASN A 131 3.49 -15.08 7.67
CA ASN A 131 3.36 -16.32 6.90
C ASN A 131 2.05 -16.36 6.09
N GLN A 132 1.71 -15.23 5.45
CA GLN A 132 0.47 -15.01 4.69
C GLN A 132 -0.83 -15.04 5.50
N GLN A 133 -0.78 -15.22 6.84
CA GLN A 133 -1.93 -15.17 7.71
C GLN A 133 -2.12 -13.78 8.32
N LEU A 134 -3.32 -13.21 8.21
CA LEU A 134 -3.67 -11.91 8.77
C LEU A 134 -3.72 -11.97 10.32
N LEU A 135 -3.05 -11.02 10.98
CA LEU A 135 -3.11 -10.84 12.42
C LEU A 135 -4.44 -10.21 12.85
N THR A 136 -5.29 -11.02 13.48
CA THR A 136 -6.57 -10.60 14.04
C THR A 136 -6.63 -10.84 15.57
N PRO A 137 -7.19 -9.91 16.37
CA PRO A 137 -7.69 -8.58 15.99
C PRO A 137 -6.55 -7.67 15.48
N PRO A 138 -6.82 -6.46 14.95
CA PRO A 138 -5.75 -5.54 14.56
C PRO A 138 -4.84 -5.14 15.73
N LEU A 139 -3.64 -4.65 15.44
CA LEU A 139 -2.75 -4.07 16.45
C LEU A 139 -3.30 -2.72 16.94
N SER A 140 -2.97 -2.34 18.19
CA SER A 140 -3.24 -0.97 18.64
C SER A 140 -2.40 0.04 17.85
N VAL A 141 -2.79 1.31 17.85
CA VAL A 141 -2.06 2.37 17.13
C VAL A 141 -0.58 2.42 17.52
N GLN A 142 -0.28 2.31 18.82
CA GLN A 142 1.11 2.34 19.32
C GLN A 142 1.88 1.07 18.92
N GLN A 143 1.24 -0.10 18.97
CA GLN A 143 1.86 -1.36 18.53
C GLN A 143 2.16 -1.33 17.04
N PHE A 144 1.23 -0.82 16.22
CA PHE A 144 1.42 -0.68 14.78
C PHE A 144 2.52 0.34 14.47
N ARG A 145 2.54 1.51 15.12
CA ARG A 145 3.60 2.51 14.95
C ARG A 145 4.98 1.96 15.28
N LEU A 146 5.11 1.25 16.41
CA LEU A 146 6.37 0.59 16.78
C LEU A 146 6.82 -0.38 15.68
N LEU A 147 5.91 -1.25 15.21
CA LEU A 147 6.23 -2.23 14.18
C LEU A 147 6.59 -1.56 12.84
N TRP A 148 5.86 -0.52 12.45
CA TRP A 148 6.09 0.27 11.24
C TRP A 148 7.49 0.90 11.23
N VAL A 149 7.88 1.58 12.31
CA VAL A 149 9.20 2.21 12.43
C VAL A 149 10.33 1.19 12.30
N LEU A 150 10.16 0.01 12.92
CA LEU A 150 11.14 -1.07 12.82
C LEU A 150 11.17 -1.70 11.43
N TYR A 151 10.04 -1.73 10.72
CA TYR A 151 9.90 -2.28 9.37
C TYR A 151 10.54 -1.38 8.31
N GLU A 152 10.32 -0.06 8.36
CA GLU A 152 10.99 0.91 7.48
C GLU A 152 12.52 0.88 7.64
N ARG A 153 13.00 0.47 8.82
CA ARG A 153 14.42 0.37 9.18
C ARG A 153 14.87 -1.07 9.37
N GLN A 154 14.26 -2.03 8.67
CA GLN A 154 14.58 -3.45 8.82
C GLN A 154 16.08 -3.71 8.66
N GLY A 155 16.63 -4.58 9.52
CA GLY A 155 18.05 -4.88 9.58
C GLY A 155 18.89 -3.85 10.36
N GLN A 156 18.35 -2.66 10.67
CA GLN A 156 19.03 -1.64 11.47
C GLN A 156 18.59 -1.66 12.93
N VAL A 157 19.49 -1.28 13.84
CA VAL A 157 19.17 -1.09 15.25
C VAL A 157 18.60 0.31 15.44
N VAL A 158 17.33 0.40 15.84
CA VAL A 158 16.66 1.66 16.16
C VAL A 158 16.79 1.95 17.65
N SER A 159 17.26 3.15 18.00
CA SER A 159 17.49 3.51 19.39
C SER A 159 16.18 3.64 20.17
N ARG A 160 16.25 3.47 21.50
CA ARG A 160 15.07 3.63 22.36
C ARG A 160 14.48 5.04 22.30
N SER A 161 15.33 6.06 22.29
CA SER A 161 14.91 7.46 22.18
C SER A 161 14.17 7.73 20.87
N ASP A 162 14.67 7.20 19.75
CA ASP A 162 14.02 7.37 18.44
C ASP A 162 12.67 6.64 18.39
N LEU A 163 12.59 5.43 18.97
CA LEU A 163 11.34 4.69 19.08
C LEU A 163 10.32 5.46 19.92
N VAL A 164 10.75 6.03 21.05
CA VAL A 164 9.86 6.84 21.90
C VAL A 164 9.35 8.07 21.14
N ALA A 165 10.24 8.82 20.48
CA ALA A 165 9.86 9.98 19.68
C ALA A 165 8.88 9.60 18.55
N ALA A 166 9.13 8.50 17.82
CA ALA A 166 8.29 8.10 16.70
C ALA A 166 6.91 7.55 17.12
N ILE A 167 6.80 6.87 18.26
CA ILE A 167 5.55 6.25 18.71
C ILE A 167 4.61 7.29 19.34
N TRP A 168 5.15 8.13 20.23
CA TRP A 168 4.38 9.09 21.02
C TRP A 168 4.41 10.52 20.44
N GLY A 169 5.37 10.88 19.59
CA GLY A 169 5.53 12.24 19.05
C GLY A 169 6.27 13.17 20.00
N ASP A 170 6.95 14.19 19.45
CA ASP A 170 7.92 15.02 20.19
C ASP A 170 7.33 15.75 21.41
N GLU A 171 6.09 16.23 21.35
CA GLU A 171 5.42 16.93 22.47
C GLU A 171 4.99 15.98 23.61
N GLN A 172 4.74 14.69 23.30
CA GLN A 172 4.25 13.69 24.27
C GLN A 172 5.35 12.72 24.71
N ALA A 173 6.52 12.74 24.06
CA ALA A 173 7.69 11.96 24.43
C ALA A 173 8.30 12.42 25.76
N LEU A 174 8.14 13.69 26.13
CA LEU A 174 8.56 14.24 27.43
C LEU A 174 7.80 13.55 28.58
N GLY A 175 8.44 12.53 29.17
CA GLY A 175 7.90 11.80 30.33
C GLY A 175 7.47 10.36 30.05
N VAL A 176 7.61 9.87 28.81
CA VAL A 176 7.45 8.44 28.54
C VAL A 176 8.64 7.69 29.12
N SER A 177 8.39 6.73 30.00
CA SER A 177 9.45 5.91 30.59
C SER A 177 9.89 4.79 29.64
N ASP A 178 11.16 4.40 29.73
CA ASP A 178 11.69 3.18 29.06
C ASP A 178 10.82 1.94 29.37
N GLN A 179 10.20 1.88 30.55
CA GLN A 179 9.28 0.81 30.93
C GLN A 179 8.02 0.75 30.05
N ALA A 180 7.51 1.89 29.58
CA ALA A 180 6.36 1.94 28.69
C ALA A 180 6.70 1.37 27.31
N LEU A 181 7.89 1.72 26.78
CA LEU A 181 8.41 1.13 25.55
C LEU A 181 8.63 -0.37 25.70
N ASP A 182 9.22 -0.82 26.82
CA ASP A 182 9.45 -2.24 27.09
C ASP A 182 8.15 -3.04 27.19
N ALA A 183 7.12 -2.47 27.84
CA ALA A 183 5.80 -3.08 27.89
C ALA A 183 5.16 -3.17 26.49
N LEU A 184 5.35 -2.17 25.65
CA LEU A 184 4.84 -2.16 24.28
C LEU A 184 5.54 -3.19 23.40
N ILE A 185 6.87 -3.28 23.46
CA ILE A 185 7.68 -4.29 22.76
C ILE A 185 7.24 -5.69 23.17
N ARG A 186 7.10 -5.95 24.48
CA ARG A 186 6.66 -7.25 24.98
C ARG A 186 5.29 -7.63 24.42
N ARG A 187 4.30 -6.74 24.53
CA ARG A 187 2.94 -6.98 24.01
C ARG A 187 2.93 -7.19 22.51
N LEU A 188 3.79 -6.48 21.76
CA LEU A 188 3.91 -6.67 20.33
C LEU A 188 4.48 -8.06 20.00
N ARG A 189 5.57 -8.48 20.67
CA ARG A 189 6.11 -9.84 20.52
C ARG A 189 5.05 -10.91 20.79
N ASP A 190 4.32 -10.77 21.90
CA ASP A 190 3.24 -11.70 22.26
C ASP A 190 2.19 -11.80 21.14
N ARG A 191 1.86 -10.67 20.49
CA ARG A 191 0.89 -10.64 19.39
C ARG A 191 1.42 -11.31 18.12
N LEU A 192 2.67 -11.10 17.75
CA LEU A 192 3.26 -11.73 16.56
C LEU A 192 3.43 -13.25 16.77
N ALA A 193 3.81 -13.67 17.98
CA ALA A 193 3.99 -15.07 18.35
C ALA A 193 2.70 -15.92 18.29
N VAL A 194 1.52 -15.29 18.27
CA VAL A 194 0.25 -16.00 18.05
C VAL A 194 0.20 -16.65 16.67
N LEU A 195 0.80 -16.02 15.66
CA LEU A 195 0.80 -16.51 14.28
C LEU A 195 2.06 -17.29 13.92
N ASP A 196 3.20 -16.90 14.48
CA ASP A 196 4.46 -17.63 14.31
C ASP A 196 5.18 -17.74 15.67
N PRO A 197 4.89 -18.79 16.45
CA PRO A 197 5.56 -19.02 17.73
C PRO A 197 7.02 -19.48 17.57
N THR A 198 7.47 -19.77 16.34
CA THR A 198 8.79 -20.33 16.08
C THR A 198 9.85 -19.25 15.83
N HIS A 199 9.43 -18.01 15.56
CA HIS A 199 10.33 -16.91 15.23
C HIS A 199 10.08 -15.66 16.08
N GLN A 200 11.15 -15.05 16.60
CA GLN A 200 11.08 -13.79 17.32
C GLN A 200 11.45 -12.62 16.41
N TYR A 201 10.45 -11.95 15.86
CA TYR A 201 10.68 -10.85 14.90
C TYR A 201 11.36 -9.61 15.46
N ILE A 202 11.32 -9.39 16.77
CA ILE A 202 11.79 -8.15 17.40
C ILE A 202 12.93 -8.48 18.36
N ASP A 203 14.15 -8.12 17.98
CA ASP A 203 15.37 -8.34 18.76
C ASP A 203 15.72 -7.12 19.61
N THR A 204 16.10 -7.36 20.87
CA THR A 204 16.69 -6.33 21.72
C THR A 204 18.21 -6.39 21.62
N VAL A 205 18.82 -5.33 21.08
CA VAL A 205 20.27 -5.17 21.05
C VAL A 205 20.68 -4.40 22.29
N ARG A 206 21.22 -5.12 23.28
CA ARG A 206 21.54 -4.60 24.62
C ARG A 206 22.40 -3.34 24.52
N GLY A 207 21.95 -2.25 25.15
CA GLY A 207 22.67 -0.97 25.19
C GLY A 207 22.50 -0.10 23.94
N HIS A 208 21.85 -0.60 22.88
CA HIS A 208 21.72 0.12 21.60
C HIS A 208 20.26 0.37 21.20
N GLY A 209 19.37 -0.63 21.35
CA GLY A 209 17.98 -0.46 20.99
C GLY A 209 17.31 -1.74 20.53
N VAL A 210 16.50 -1.64 19.47
CA VAL A 210 15.64 -2.71 18.98
C VAL A 210 15.76 -2.82 17.47
N ARG A 211 15.69 -4.04 16.94
CA ARG A 211 15.76 -4.32 15.49
C ARG A 211 14.65 -5.27 15.08
N LEU A 212 14.13 -5.11 13.86
CA LEU A 212 13.30 -6.12 13.21
C LEU A 212 14.18 -7.18 12.54
N ASP A 213 13.98 -8.44 12.91
CA ASP A 213 14.49 -9.62 12.22
C ASP A 213 13.34 -10.31 11.49
N ASN A 214 13.21 -10.00 10.20
CA ASN A 214 12.13 -10.50 9.35
C ASN A 214 12.72 -11.36 8.23
N PRO A 215 12.89 -12.68 8.47
CA PRO A 215 13.52 -13.59 7.53
C PRO A 215 12.65 -13.78 6.28
N PRO A 216 13.24 -14.26 5.18
CA PRO A 216 12.49 -14.70 3.99
C PRO A 216 11.31 -15.62 4.36
N ALA A 217 10.19 -15.47 3.65
CA ALA A 217 9.09 -16.43 3.66
C ALA A 217 9.55 -17.84 3.23
#